data_AF-A0A7R9JSJ4-F1
#
_entry.id   AF-A0A7R9JSJ4-F1
#
_cell.length_a   1.000
_cell.length_b   1.000
_cell.length_c   1.000
_cell.angle_alpha   90.00
_cell.angle_beta   90.00
_cell.angle_gamma   90.00
#
_symmetry.space_group_name_H-M   'P 1'
#
loop_
_entity.id
_entity.type
_entity.pdbx_description
1 polymer ?
#
loop_
_entity_poly.entity_id
_entity_poly.type
_entity_poly.pdbx_seq_one_letter_code
_entity_poly.pdbx_strand_id
1 'polypeptide(L)'
;MVRYFETTSLFHYTWDQVAQGYWKRYPNPESTHVLSEDTVYREIRGHKLFTKRLLTKTNRVPKWGERFVSSSKVKIVEESIVDPKEKILVTYTRNLGYAKVMSVVEKVTYRVSPDNPNWTLAERSAWIDSQVFGFGRAIQAFGLERFRKNCQKMVGGFNCVLAAMYPQAAAAGLSSHSPGGNPASPIKKETLKDAAKKATDLAKAKAGPIYASCQPSET
;
A
#
# COMPACT_ATOMS: atom_id res chain seq x y z
N MET A 1 2.31 -0.33 21.74
CA MET A 1 3.58 -0.39 20.99
C MET A 1 3.24 -0.30 19.52
N VAL A 2 3.80 0.67 18.81
CA VAL A 2 3.55 0.94 17.38
C VAL A 2 4.15 -0.18 16.52
N ARG A 3 3.49 -0.58 15.43
CA ARG A 3 4.07 -1.48 14.42
C ARG A 3 4.79 -0.66 13.36
N TYR A 4 6.04 -1.04 13.09
CA TYR A 4 6.88 -0.41 12.08
C TYR A 4 6.95 -1.26 10.80
N PHE A 5 6.98 -0.59 9.66
CA PHE A 5 7.18 -1.21 8.36
C PHE A 5 8.07 -0.35 7.47
N GLU A 6 8.98 -0.98 6.76
CA GLU A 6 9.79 -0.35 5.73
C GLU A 6 9.76 -1.14 4.44
N THR A 7 9.83 -0.42 3.33
CA THR A 7 10.05 -1.00 2.01
C THR A 7 10.65 0.04 1.09
N THR A 8 11.34 -0.44 0.07
CA THR A 8 11.91 0.40 -0.98
C THR A 8 11.30 0.00 -2.31
N SER A 9 11.06 0.97 -3.17
CA SER A 9 10.55 0.74 -4.52
C SER A 9 11.36 1.55 -5.51
N LEU A 10 11.72 0.93 -6.62
CA LEU A 10 12.49 1.55 -7.69
C LEU A 10 11.55 1.93 -8.84
N PHE A 11 11.63 3.18 -9.27
CA PHE A 11 10.93 3.68 -10.45
C PHE A 11 11.96 3.87 -11.56
N HIS A 12 11.76 3.21 -12.71
CA HIS A 12 12.62 3.35 -13.89
C HIS A 12 12.32 4.64 -14.67
N TYR A 13 12.27 5.74 -13.95
CA TYR A 13 12.00 7.09 -14.42
C TYR A 13 12.92 8.05 -13.67
N THR A 14 13.31 9.15 -14.34
CA THR A 14 14.16 10.15 -13.70
C THR A 14 13.43 10.78 -12.51
N TRP A 15 14.18 11.34 -11.56
CA TRP A 15 13.57 12.00 -10.42
C TRP A 15 12.61 13.12 -10.84
N ASP A 16 12.97 13.88 -11.87
CA ASP A 16 12.14 14.96 -12.40
C ASP A 16 10.79 14.43 -12.92
N GLN A 17 10.80 13.29 -13.63
CA GLN A 17 9.59 12.62 -14.10
C GLN A 17 8.71 12.15 -12.95
N VAL A 18 9.31 11.54 -11.94
CA VAL A 18 8.60 11.06 -10.73
C VAL A 18 8.02 12.23 -9.94
N ALA A 19 8.80 13.28 -9.67
CA ALA A 19 8.35 14.45 -8.93
C ALA A 19 7.18 15.16 -9.62
N GLN A 20 7.23 15.30 -10.95
CA GLN A 20 6.13 15.87 -11.74
C GLN A 20 4.89 14.96 -11.76
N GLY A 21 5.10 13.66 -11.99
CA GLY A 21 4.02 12.67 -12.02
C GLY A 21 3.30 12.52 -10.68
N TYR A 22 3.97 12.77 -9.57
CA TYR A 22 3.39 12.62 -8.23
C TYR A 22 2.12 13.44 -8.01
N TRP A 23 2.05 14.62 -8.63
CA TRP A 23 0.88 15.51 -8.59
C TRP A 23 -0.28 15.06 -9.48
N LYS A 24 -0.04 14.07 -10.35
CA LYS A 24 -1.01 13.49 -11.30
C LYS A 24 -1.31 12.02 -10.98
N ARG A 25 -0.81 11.49 -9.87
CA ARG A 25 -0.93 10.05 -9.54
C ARG A 25 -2.38 9.58 -9.38
N TYR A 26 -3.34 10.49 -9.22
CA TYR A 26 -4.76 10.17 -9.22
C TYR A 26 -5.49 10.94 -10.33
N PRO A 27 -6.51 10.33 -10.94
CA PRO A 27 -6.96 8.94 -10.75
C PRO A 27 -6.01 7.91 -11.37
N ASN A 28 -6.05 6.66 -10.89
CA ASN A 28 -5.38 5.51 -11.53
C ASN A 28 -6.15 4.19 -11.25
N PRO A 29 -5.96 3.14 -12.06
CA PRO A 29 -6.70 1.88 -11.94
C PRO A 29 -6.57 1.16 -10.58
N GLU A 30 -5.44 1.31 -9.90
CA GLU A 30 -5.17 0.67 -8.61
C GLU A 30 -5.77 1.45 -7.41
N SER A 31 -6.26 2.67 -7.67
CA SER A 31 -6.65 3.63 -6.63
C SER A 31 -8.07 4.17 -6.80
N THR A 32 -8.99 3.37 -7.32
CA THR A 32 -10.42 3.72 -7.49
C THR A 32 -11.15 4.09 -6.18
N HIS A 33 -10.55 3.77 -5.04
CA HIS A 33 -11.05 4.13 -3.72
C HIS A 33 -10.77 5.58 -3.33
N VAL A 34 -9.90 6.30 -4.04
CA VAL A 34 -9.65 7.73 -3.84
C VAL A 34 -10.75 8.52 -4.55
N LEU A 35 -11.51 9.29 -3.80
CA LEU A 35 -12.68 10.03 -4.28
C LEU A 35 -12.37 11.48 -4.64
N SER A 36 -11.51 12.14 -3.85
CA SER A 36 -11.09 13.52 -4.10
C SER A 36 -9.66 13.74 -3.61
N GLU A 37 -8.99 14.70 -4.23
CA GLU A 37 -7.71 15.25 -3.82
C GLU A 37 -7.75 16.78 -3.97
N ASP A 38 -7.54 17.49 -2.87
CA ASP A 38 -7.66 18.94 -2.79
C ASP A 38 -6.36 19.54 -2.25
N THR A 39 -5.76 20.52 -2.94
CA THR A 39 -4.64 21.28 -2.38
C THR A 39 -5.17 22.35 -1.45
N VAL A 40 -4.91 22.20 -0.15
CA VAL A 40 -5.41 23.12 0.88
C VAL A 40 -4.39 24.21 1.22
N TYR A 41 -3.11 23.97 0.92
CA TYR A 41 -2.05 24.93 1.14
C TYR A 41 -0.85 24.61 0.26
N ARG A 42 -0.20 25.65 -0.28
CA ARG A 42 1.03 25.54 -1.04
C ARG A 42 1.85 26.82 -0.90
N GLU A 43 3.13 26.67 -0.64
CA GLU A 43 4.07 27.79 -0.47
C GLU A 43 5.46 27.39 -0.94
N ILE A 44 6.20 28.34 -1.49
CA ILE A 44 7.65 28.20 -1.74
C ILE A 44 8.39 28.86 -0.56
N ARG A 45 9.27 28.11 0.11
CA ARG A 45 10.17 28.64 1.14
C ARG A 45 11.62 28.43 0.71
N GLY A 46 12.33 29.52 0.42
CA GLY A 46 13.62 29.45 -0.24
C GLY A 46 13.46 28.79 -1.62
N HIS A 47 14.18 27.70 -1.87
CA HIS A 47 14.06 26.92 -3.12
C HIS A 47 13.17 25.69 -3.01
N LYS A 48 12.48 25.48 -1.88
CA LYS A 48 11.68 24.27 -1.62
C LYS A 48 10.19 24.56 -1.73
N LEU A 49 9.44 23.64 -2.34
CA LEU A 49 7.99 23.70 -2.43
C LEU A 49 7.37 22.89 -1.31
N PHE A 50 6.60 23.55 -0.44
CA PHE A 50 5.80 22.94 0.60
C PHE A 50 4.35 22.84 0.13
N THR A 51 3.75 21.66 0.25
CA THR A 51 2.34 21.45 -0.12
C THR A 51 1.62 20.66 0.96
N LYS A 52 0.37 21.03 1.24
CA LYS A 52 -0.57 20.24 2.01
C LYS A 52 -1.78 19.90 1.15
N ARG A 53 -2.13 18.62 1.09
CA ARG A 53 -3.33 18.13 0.41
C ARG A 53 -4.24 17.41 1.38
N LEU A 54 -5.54 17.52 1.14
CA LEU A 54 -6.58 16.73 1.78
C LEU A 54 -7.10 15.74 0.75
N LEU A 55 -7.13 14.46 1.10
CA LEU A 55 -7.68 13.42 0.24
C LEU A 55 -8.84 12.74 0.95
N THR A 56 -9.90 12.46 0.19
CA THR A 56 -11.03 11.64 0.66
C THR A 56 -10.96 10.29 -0.01
N LYS A 57 -11.04 9.20 0.77
CA LYS A 57 -11.05 7.84 0.24
C LYS A 57 -12.12 6.97 0.87
N THR A 58 -12.54 5.93 0.18
CA THR A 58 -13.35 4.85 0.75
C THR A 58 -12.44 3.80 1.38
N ASN A 59 -12.82 3.35 2.57
CA ASN A 59 -12.18 2.23 3.25
C ASN A 59 -13.21 1.14 3.46
N ARG A 60 -13.03 0.00 2.79
CA ARG A 60 -13.74 -1.22 3.17
C ARG A 60 -13.30 -1.63 4.57
N VAL A 61 -14.27 -1.70 5.48
CA VAL A 61 -14.06 -2.10 6.87
C VAL A 61 -14.32 -3.61 6.96
N PRO A 62 -13.46 -4.40 7.64
CA PRO A 62 -13.79 -5.78 7.95
C PRO A 62 -15.03 -5.86 8.84
N LYS A 63 -15.82 -6.94 8.75
CA LYS A 63 -17.05 -7.11 9.56
C LYS A 63 -16.84 -6.87 11.06
N TRP A 64 -15.75 -7.39 11.63
CA TRP A 64 -15.42 -7.19 13.05
C TRP A 64 -15.15 -5.72 13.42
N GLY A 65 -14.80 -4.89 12.44
CA GLY A 65 -14.44 -3.49 12.58
C GLY A 65 -15.60 -2.52 12.37
N GLU A 66 -16.75 -2.98 11.85
CA GLU A 66 -17.92 -2.14 11.57
C GLU A 66 -18.44 -1.45 12.84
N ARG A 67 -18.33 -2.10 14.01
CA ARG A 67 -18.67 -1.52 15.31
C ARG A 67 -17.85 -0.28 15.72
N PHE A 68 -16.70 -0.06 15.06
CA PHE A 68 -15.81 1.07 15.37
C PHE A 68 -15.84 2.18 14.31
N VAL A 69 -16.55 1.97 13.20
CA VAL A 69 -16.48 2.83 12.01
C VAL A 69 -17.89 3.14 11.52
N SER A 70 -18.35 4.38 11.73
CA SER A 70 -19.71 4.81 11.36
C SER A 70 -19.86 5.26 9.91
N SER A 71 -18.75 5.51 9.21
CA SER A 71 -18.70 5.94 7.81
C SER A 71 -17.51 5.32 7.09
N SER A 72 -17.76 4.81 5.87
CA SER A 72 -16.72 4.23 5.01
C SER A 72 -15.80 5.28 4.37
N LYS A 73 -16.17 6.58 4.41
CA LYS A 73 -15.35 7.67 3.89
C LYS A 73 -14.35 8.13 4.95
N VAL A 74 -13.07 8.16 4.58
CA VAL A 74 -11.96 8.57 5.45
C VAL A 74 -11.19 9.68 4.78
N LYS A 75 -10.98 10.77 5.52
CA LYS A 75 -10.09 11.85 5.12
C LYS A 75 -8.66 11.55 5.58
N ILE A 76 -7.70 11.82 4.71
CA ILE A 76 -6.27 11.76 5.01
C ILE A 76 -5.64 13.11 4.66
N VAL A 77 -4.62 13.51 5.42
CA VAL A 77 -3.80 14.67 5.07
C VAL A 77 -2.47 14.16 4.53
N GLU A 78 -2.01 14.80 3.47
CA GLU A 78 -0.68 14.60 2.91
C GLU A 78 0.07 15.92 2.97
N GLU A 79 1.28 15.90 3.50
CA GLU A 79 2.22 17.00 3.53
C GLU A 79 3.44 16.61 2.71
N SER A 80 3.93 17.50 1.87
CA SER A 80 5.09 17.22 1.01
C SER A 80 6.03 18.39 0.90
N ILE A 81 7.30 18.06 0.71
CA ILE A 81 8.41 18.98 0.50
C ILE A 81 9.16 18.52 -0.73
N VAL A 82 9.23 19.37 -1.75
CA VAL A 82 10.07 19.15 -2.93
C VAL A 82 11.27 20.07 -2.86
N ASP A 83 12.46 19.49 -2.92
CA ASP A 83 13.73 20.19 -3.09
C ASP A 83 14.29 19.87 -4.48
N PRO A 84 14.15 20.80 -5.46
CA PRO A 84 14.64 20.58 -6.82
C PRO A 84 16.17 20.68 -6.93
N LYS A 85 16.87 21.28 -5.95
CA LYS A 85 18.34 21.35 -5.95
C LYS A 85 18.93 20.00 -5.55
N GLU A 86 18.42 19.44 -4.46
CA GLU A 86 18.86 18.13 -3.96
C GLU A 86 18.19 16.95 -4.70
N LYS A 87 17.20 17.23 -5.56
CA LYS A 87 16.34 16.22 -6.21
C LYS A 87 15.77 15.24 -5.18
N ILE A 88 15.09 15.81 -4.17
CA ILE A 88 14.41 15.07 -3.12
C ILE A 88 12.95 15.50 -3.05
N LEU A 89 12.04 14.53 -3.09
CA LEU A 89 10.64 14.72 -2.73
C LEU A 89 10.37 13.91 -1.46
N VAL A 90 9.97 14.57 -0.38
CA VAL A 90 9.54 13.91 0.86
C VAL A 90 8.04 14.09 1.01
N THR A 91 7.36 13.02 1.37
CA THR A 91 5.90 13.01 1.59
C THR A 91 5.62 12.42 2.96
N TYR A 92 4.62 12.97 3.64
CA TYR A 92 4.12 12.52 4.93
C TYR A 92 2.61 12.43 4.85
N THR A 93 2.07 11.23 5.07
CA THR A 93 0.63 10.98 4.96
C THR A 93 0.10 10.42 6.27
N ARG A 94 -1.05 10.92 6.73
CA ARG A 94 -1.74 10.37 7.91
C ARG A 94 -3.25 10.45 7.79
N ASN A 95 -3.95 9.47 8.35
CA ASN A 95 -5.41 9.54 8.42
C ASN A 95 -5.88 10.52 9.50
N LEU A 96 -6.93 11.28 9.17
CA LEU A 96 -7.62 12.16 10.10
C LEU A 96 -8.79 11.43 10.77
N GLY A 97 -9.55 10.68 9.97
CA GLY A 97 -10.66 9.86 10.46
C GLY A 97 -10.16 8.59 11.15
N TYR A 98 -10.86 8.18 12.21
CA TYR A 98 -10.63 6.91 12.93
C TYR A 98 -9.22 6.69 13.49
N ALA A 99 -8.44 7.75 13.71
CA ALA A 99 -7.07 7.65 14.22
C ALA A 99 -6.98 6.92 15.59
N LYS A 100 -8.00 7.03 16.45
CA LYS A 100 -8.10 6.25 17.70
C LYS A 100 -8.26 4.76 17.44
N VAL A 101 -9.00 4.39 16.39
CA VAL A 101 -9.21 2.98 16.00
C VAL A 101 -7.93 2.44 15.39
N MET A 102 -7.42 3.12 14.37
CA MET A 102 -6.15 2.78 13.73
C MET A 102 -5.54 4.06 13.14
N SER A 103 -4.37 4.42 13.64
CA SER A 103 -3.54 5.49 13.07
C SER A 103 -2.52 4.84 12.13
N VAL A 104 -2.40 5.40 10.93
CA VAL A 104 -1.36 5.06 9.96
C VAL A 104 -0.68 6.36 9.60
N VAL A 105 0.60 6.46 9.95
CA VAL A 105 1.49 7.53 9.50
C VAL A 105 2.47 6.91 8.52
N GLU A 106 2.66 7.54 7.38
CA GLU A 106 3.55 7.10 6.32
C GLU A 106 4.50 8.24 5.97
N LYS A 107 5.77 7.92 5.78
CA LYS A 107 6.78 8.80 5.18
C LYS A 107 7.32 8.12 3.93
N VAL A 108 7.47 8.88 2.85
CA VAL A 108 8.19 8.41 1.65
C VAL A 108 9.20 9.46 1.22
N THR A 109 10.44 9.03 0.99
CA THR A 109 11.50 9.84 0.40
C THR A 109 11.77 9.33 -1.00
N TYR A 110 11.57 10.18 -2.00
CA TYR A 110 11.92 9.93 -3.40
C TYR A 110 13.21 10.67 -3.73
N ARG A 111 14.24 9.96 -4.17
CA ARG A 111 15.55 10.50 -4.53
C ARG A 111 16.10 9.81 -5.77
N VAL A 112 17.06 10.44 -6.42
CA VAL A 112 17.82 9.80 -7.50
C VAL A 112 18.42 8.50 -6.99
N SER A 113 18.32 7.42 -7.77
CA SER A 113 18.89 6.13 -7.39
C SER A 113 20.41 6.22 -7.35
N PRO A 114 21.08 5.69 -6.30
CA PRO A 114 22.55 5.65 -6.25
C PRO A 114 23.14 4.78 -7.36
N ASP A 115 22.38 3.78 -7.85
CA ASP A 115 22.85 2.83 -8.86
C ASP A 115 22.66 3.35 -10.29
N ASN A 116 21.72 4.27 -10.51
CA ASN A 116 21.43 4.80 -11.83
C ASN A 116 20.78 6.20 -11.75
N PRO A 117 21.42 7.25 -12.30
CA PRO A 117 20.90 8.62 -12.22
C PRO A 117 19.57 8.82 -12.98
N ASN A 118 19.21 7.89 -13.87
CA ASN A 118 17.94 7.92 -14.60
C ASN A 118 16.80 7.20 -13.88
N TRP A 119 17.05 6.64 -12.69
CA TRP A 119 16.03 5.96 -11.88
C TRP A 119 15.79 6.72 -10.57
N THR A 120 14.64 6.48 -9.97
CA THR A 120 14.24 7.08 -8.70
C THR A 120 14.01 6.01 -7.66
N LEU A 121 14.72 6.11 -6.54
CA LEU A 121 14.52 5.27 -5.37
C LEU A 121 13.47 5.92 -4.47
N ALA A 122 12.43 5.16 -4.10
CA ALA A 122 11.42 5.58 -3.14
C ALA A 122 11.51 4.72 -1.88
N GLU A 123 11.91 5.32 -0.78
CA GLU A 123 12.02 4.66 0.52
C GLU A 123 10.82 5.02 1.37
N ARG A 124 10.08 4.00 1.81
CA ARG A 124 8.81 4.15 2.50
C ARG A 124 8.90 3.55 3.89
N SER A 125 8.56 4.36 4.88
CA SER A 125 8.42 3.97 6.28
C SER A 125 6.98 4.21 6.73
N ALA A 126 6.43 3.30 7.52
CA ALA A 126 5.10 3.45 8.08
C ALA A 126 5.02 3.01 9.54
N TRP A 127 4.21 3.75 10.28
CA TRP A 127 3.93 3.57 11.70
C TRP A 127 2.44 3.36 11.88
N ILE A 128 2.10 2.19 12.41
CA ILE A 128 0.71 1.76 12.56
C ILE A 128 0.42 1.55 14.03
N ASP A 129 -0.58 2.26 14.53
CA ASP A 129 -0.96 2.24 15.93
C ASP A 129 -2.48 2.11 16.13
N SER A 130 -2.89 1.70 17.33
CA SER A 130 -4.30 1.57 17.71
C SER A 130 -4.47 1.82 19.20
N GLN A 131 -5.45 2.63 19.56
CA GLN A 131 -5.79 2.97 20.95
C GLN A 131 -7.01 2.18 21.45
N VAL A 132 -7.47 1.18 20.69
CA VAL A 132 -8.64 0.36 21.09
C VAL A 132 -8.22 -0.63 22.17
N PHE A 133 -8.78 -0.45 23.38
CA PHE A 133 -8.54 -1.33 24.51
C PHE A 133 -8.92 -2.78 24.18
N GLY A 134 -8.08 -3.74 24.59
CA GLY A 134 -8.27 -5.17 24.33
C GLY A 134 -8.00 -5.64 22.90
N PHE A 135 -8.13 -4.78 21.87
CA PHE A 135 -7.99 -5.17 20.46
C PHE A 135 -6.79 -4.54 19.74
N GLY A 136 -6.05 -3.62 20.38
CA GLY A 136 -5.00 -2.84 19.73
C GLY A 136 -3.98 -3.67 18.95
N ARG A 137 -3.46 -4.77 19.51
CA ARG A 137 -2.49 -5.65 18.82
C ARG A 137 -3.05 -6.29 17.56
N ALA A 138 -4.29 -6.76 17.60
CA ALA A 138 -4.95 -7.40 16.45
C ALA A 138 -5.20 -6.38 15.33
N ILE A 139 -5.66 -5.17 15.69
CA ILE A 139 -5.90 -4.09 14.75
C ILE A 139 -4.59 -3.64 14.09
N GLN A 140 -3.51 -3.51 14.86
CA GLN A 140 -2.19 -3.15 14.34
C GLN A 140 -1.67 -4.22 13.36
N ALA A 141 -1.82 -5.51 13.68
CA ALA A 141 -1.41 -6.61 12.78
C ALA A 141 -2.22 -6.58 11.47
N PHE A 142 -3.54 -6.38 11.57
CA PHE A 142 -4.41 -6.19 10.39
C PHE A 142 -3.97 -4.97 9.56
N GLY A 143 -3.69 -3.84 10.22
CA GLY A 143 -3.24 -2.62 9.59
C GLY A 143 -1.94 -2.81 8.81
N LEU A 144 -0.97 -3.50 9.41
CA LEU A 144 0.32 -3.82 8.79
C LEU A 144 0.16 -4.67 7.52
N GLU A 145 -0.62 -5.75 7.62
CA GLU A 145 -0.87 -6.64 6.49
C GLU A 145 -1.60 -5.92 5.35
N ARG A 146 -2.58 -5.08 5.70
CA ARG A 146 -3.28 -4.23 4.72
C ARG A 146 -2.33 -3.21 4.07
N PHE A 147 -1.46 -2.59 4.86
CA PHE A 147 -0.50 -1.60 4.38
C PHE A 147 0.47 -2.21 3.37
N ARG A 148 1.04 -3.38 3.67
CA ARG A 148 1.93 -4.12 2.74
C ARG A 148 1.28 -4.35 1.37
N LYS A 149 0.01 -4.76 1.34
CA LYS A 149 -0.75 -4.95 0.09
C LYS A 149 -0.99 -3.63 -0.65
N ASN A 150 -1.25 -2.55 0.09
CA ASN A 150 -1.45 -1.23 -0.50
C ASN A 150 -0.17 -0.67 -1.14
N CYS A 151 1.02 -0.97 -0.61
CA CYS A 151 2.28 -0.53 -1.20
C CYS A 151 2.42 -0.99 -2.66
N GLN A 152 2.08 -2.26 -2.95
CA GLN A 152 2.14 -2.79 -4.32
C GLN A 152 1.20 -2.04 -5.25
N LYS A 153 -0.03 -1.74 -4.80
CA LYS A 153 -1.01 -0.96 -5.54
C LYS A 153 -0.58 0.49 -5.78
N MET A 154 0.04 1.12 -4.77
CA MET A 154 0.57 2.48 -4.89
C MET A 154 1.66 2.55 -5.95
N VAL A 155 2.59 1.58 -5.97
CA VAL A 155 3.66 1.51 -6.96
C VAL A 155 3.09 1.22 -8.35
N GLY A 156 2.23 0.22 -8.49
CA GLY A 156 1.63 -0.14 -9.78
C GLY A 156 0.77 0.98 -10.37
N GLY A 157 -0.09 1.59 -9.56
CA GLY A 157 -0.93 2.72 -9.96
C GLY A 157 -0.11 3.94 -10.37
N PHE A 158 1.00 4.21 -9.66
CA PHE A 158 1.86 5.33 -10.02
C PHE A 158 2.68 5.06 -11.28
N ASN A 159 3.18 3.83 -11.47
CA ASN A 159 3.82 3.42 -12.73
C ASN A 159 2.89 3.53 -13.94
N CYS A 160 1.59 3.24 -13.77
CA CYS A 160 0.60 3.45 -14.83
C CYS A 160 0.51 4.93 -15.25
N VAL A 161 0.50 5.84 -14.27
CA VAL A 161 0.50 7.30 -14.54
C VAL A 161 1.80 7.75 -15.19
N LEU A 162 2.95 7.29 -14.69
CA LEU A 162 4.25 7.63 -15.27
C LEU A 162 4.39 7.12 -16.71
N ALA A 163 3.91 5.91 -17.01
CA ALA A 163 3.92 5.37 -18.36
C ALA A 163 3.03 6.17 -19.31
N ALA A 164 1.88 6.65 -18.84
CA ALA A 164 0.99 7.51 -19.62
C ALA A 164 1.60 8.91 -19.87
N MET A 165 2.32 9.47 -18.89
CA MET A 165 2.97 10.78 -19.02
C MET A 165 4.27 10.72 -19.83
N TYR A 166 5.01 9.61 -19.76
CA TYR A 166 6.35 9.46 -20.35
C TYR A 166 6.48 8.14 -21.14
N PRO A 167 5.76 7.98 -22.26
CA PRO A 167 5.71 6.73 -23.01
C PRO A 167 7.08 6.27 -23.54
N GLN A 168 7.96 7.21 -23.89
CA GLN A 168 9.31 6.89 -24.37
C GLN A 168 10.20 6.29 -23.26
N ALA A 169 10.09 6.79 -22.03
CA ALA A 169 10.82 6.25 -20.89
C ALA A 169 10.30 4.84 -20.54
N ALA A 170 8.98 4.63 -20.63
CA ALA A 170 8.38 3.31 -20.44
C ALA A 170 8.88 2.29 -21.48
N ALA A 171 8.99 2.69 -22.76
CA ALA A 171 9.53 1.85 -23.82
C ALA A 171 11.02 1.53 -23.60
N ALA A 172 11.82 2.52 -23.20
CA ALA A 172 13.24 2.32 -22.91
C ALA A 172 13.49 1.37 -21.73
N GLY A 173 12.67 1.47 -20.66
CA GLY A 173 12.73 0.57 -19.51
C GLY A 173 12.38 -0.90 -19.83
N LEU A 174 11.58 -1.14 -20.88
CA LEU A 174 11.29 -2.48 -21.39
C LEU A 174 12.42 -3.04 -22.25
N SER A 175 13.15 -2.18 -22.98
CA SER A 175 14.25 -2.59 -23.86
C SER A 175 15.56 -2.97 -23.15
N SER A 176 15.75 -2.60 -21.88
CA SER A 176 16.93 -2.97 -21.09
C SER A 176 16.85 -4.38 -20.48
N HIS A 177 15.74 -5.10 -20.67
CA HIS A 177 15.61 -6.51 -20.33
C HIS A 177 15.84 -7.39 -21.57
N SER A 178 17.11 -7.63 -21.94
CA SER A 178 17.46 -8.80 -22.74
C SER A 178 17.16 -10.07 -21.94
N PRO A 179 16.43 -11.06 -22.47
CA PRO A 179 16.14 -12.30 -21.76
C PRO A 179 17.36 -13.23 -21.82
N GLY A 180 18.31 -13.02 -20.90
CA GLY A 180 19.45 -13.90 -20.66
C GLY A 180 19.21 -14.94 -19.56
N GLY A 181 17.95 -15.27 -19.26
CA GLY A 181 17.59 -16.24 -18.22
C GLY A 181 16.59 -17.26 -18.76
N ASN A 182 16.96 -18.52 -18.67
CA ASN A 182 16.16 -19.70 -19.06
C ASN A 182 14.66 -19.54 -18.74
N PRO A 183 13.75 -19.98 -19.64
CA PRO A 183 12.33 -19.91 -19.38
C PRO A 183 12.00 -20.89 -18.26
N ALA A 184 11.73 -20.36 -17.07
CA ALA A 184 11.01 -21.10 -16.05
C ALA A 184 9.62 -21.43 -16.64
N SER A 185 9.42 -22.71 -16.88
CA SER A 185 8.20 -23.33 -17.38
C SER A 185 6.97 -22.85 -16.58
N PRO A 186 5.81 -22.67 -17.24
CA PRO A 186 4.60 -22.24 -16.55
C PRO A 186 4.15 -23.35 -15.60
N ILE A 187 4.30 -23.12 -14.29
CA ILE A 187 3.68 -23.95 -13.27
C ILE A 187 2.16 -23.80 -13.46
N LYS A 188 1.55 -24.84 -14.03
CA LYS A 188 0.13 -24.93 -14.36
C LYS A 188 -0.70 -24.65 -13.09
N LYS A 189 -1.57 -23.63 -13.15
CA LYS A 189 -2.55 -23.30 -12.09
C LYS A 189 -3.49 -24.47 -11.72
N GLU A 190 -3.56 -25.50 -12.56
CA GLU A 190 -4.34 -26.72 -12.32
C GLU A 190 -3.77 -27.58 -11.17
N THR A 191 -2.44 -27.73 -11.06
CA THR A 191 -1.83 -28.63 -10.06
C THR A 191 -1.97 -28.12 -8.63
N LEU A 192 -2.02 -26.80 -8.43
CA LEU A 192 -2.23 -26.18 -7.12
C LEU A 192 -3.67 -26.33 -6.62
N LYS A 193 -4.66 -26.32 -7.52
CA LYS A 193 -6.07 -26.55 -7.15
C LYS A 193 -6.31 -28.00 -6.77
N ASP A 194 -5.70 -28.94 -7.49
CA ASP A 194 -5.84 -30.37 -7.19
C ASP A 194 -5.13 -30.75 -5.90
N ALA A 195 -3.95 -30.16 -5.61
CA ALA A 195 -3.27 -30.33 -4.33
C ALA A 195 -4.08 -29.77 -3.15
N ALA A 196 -4.71 -28.60 -3.32
CA ALA A 196 -5.55 -27.99 -2.28
C ALA A 196 -6.83 -28.80 -2.01
N LYS A 197 -7.44 -29.37 -3.06
CA LYS A 197 -8.62 -30.24 -2.92
C LYS A 197 -8.27 -31.54 -2.20
N LYS A 198 -7.15 -32.17 -2.58
CA LYS A 198 -6.66 -33.41 -1.94
C LYS A 198 -6.28 -33.21 -0.47
N ALA A 199 -5.72 -32.06 -0.09
CA ALA A 199 -5.43 -31.73 1.30
C ALA A 199 -6.72 -31.49 2.13
N THR A 200 -7.74 -30.89 1.53
CA THR A 200 -9.04 -30.64 2.17
C THR A 200 -9.79 -31.95 2.42
N ASP A 201 -9.76 -32.87 1.46
CA ASP A 201 -10.43 -34.17 1.58
C ASP A 201 -9.71 -35.07 2.61
N LEU A 202 -8.38 -35.01 2.67
CA LEU A 202 -7.59 -35.71 3.70
C LEU A 202 -7.88 -35.19 5.12
N ALA A 203 -8.09 -33.88 5.27
CA ALA A 203 -8.44 -33.27 6.56
C ALA A 203 -9.85 -33.66 7.01
N LYS A 204 -10.81 -33.76 6.08
CA LYS A 204 -12.17 -34.25 6.37
C LYS A 204 -12.19 -35.74 6.71
N ALA A 205 -11.36 -36.55 6.06
CA ALA A 205 -11.25 -37.98 6.36
C ALA A 205 -10.60 -38.25 7.73
N LYS A 206 -9.74 -37.35 8.22
CA LYS A 206 -9.12 -37.46 9.56
C LYS A 206 -9.95 -36.87 10.69
N ALA A 207 -10.99 -36.09 10.39
CA ALA A 207 -11.93 -35.59 11.39
C ALA A 207 -13.00 -36.65 11.65
N GLY A 208 -12.77 -37.53 12.63
CA GLY A 208 -13.79 -38.47 13.12
C GLY A 208 -15.02 -37.74 13.68
N PRO A 209 -16.19 -38.40 13.77
CA PRO A 209 -17.42 -37.79 14.25
C PRO A 209 -17.28 -37.40 15.72
N ILE A 210 -17.48 -36.11 16.02
CA ILE A 210 -17.61 -35.61 17.39
C ILE A 210 -18.98 -36.07 17.88
N TYR A 211 -19.02 -37.15 18.65
CA TYR A 211 -20.22 -37.56 19.38
C TYR A 211 -20.33 -36.66 20.62
N ALA A 212 -21.38 -35.83 20.68
CA ALA A 212 -21.71 -35.08 21.88
C ALA A 212 -22.58 -35.96 22.79
N SER A 213 -21.97 -36.60 23.79
CA SER A 213 -22.73 -37.24 24.87
C SER A 213 -23.21 -36.17 25.86
N CYS A 214 -24.45 -35.73 25.75
CA CYS A 214 -25.17 -35.14 26.88
C CYS A 214 -25.62 -36.29 27.79
N GLN A 215 -25.13 -36.33 29.03
CA GLN A 215 -25.79 -37.12 30.07
C GLN A 215 -26.77 -36.20 30.82
N PRO A 216 -28.03 -36.61 31.02
CA PRO A 216 -28.90 -35.96 31.98
C PRO A 216 -28.51 -36.40 33.39
N SER A 217 -28.31 -35.42 34.26
CA SER A 217 -28.22 -35.59 35.70
C SER A 217 -29.58 -36.05 36.24
N GLU A 218 -29.64 -37.25 36.81
CA GLU A 218 -30.73 -37.65 37.70
C GLU A 218 -30.28 -37.55 39.17
N THR A 219 -31.28 -37.20 39.96
CA THR A 219 -31.36 -36.79 41.37
C THR A 219 -30.75 -37.72 42.40
#